data_AF-I2K5M8-F1
#
_entry.id   AF-I2K5M8-F1
#
_cell.length_a   1.000
_cell.length_b   1.000
_cell.length_c   1.000
_cell.angle_alpha   90.00
_cell.angle_beta   90.00
_cell.angle_gamma   90.00
#
_symmetry.space_group_name_H-M   'P 1'
#
loop_
_entity.id
_entity.type
_entity.pdbx_description
1 polymer ?
#
loop_
_entity_poly.entity_id
_entity_poly.type
_entity_poly.pdbx_seq_one_letter_code
_entity_poly.pdbx_strand_id
1 'polypeptide(L)'
;MPTIQRYNASKGFSLLELLIVILIVSMVYFLGFEGVEIGKQRPKALTPLNLKSNIISSELFSGEGTLLCINQCRSCYFRSDVSSPFEEYTSPIDLTNIQAYTIDSYDALTRIEYGRYLDQKICLIMDFFKNGSSTQIILKNDEGSYFLPAFFGEPQRFSSPEEAKEYWLRNTALASDSGAFY
;
A
#
# COMPACT_ATOMS: atom_id res chain seq x y z
N MET A 1 -23.87 -70.64 46.30
CA MET A 1 -23.59 -69.21 46.55
C MET A 1 -23.79 -68.46 45.25
N PRO A 2 -24.69 -67.46 45.14
CA PRO A 2 -24.78 -66.65 43.93
C PRO A 2 -23.87 -65.42 44.05
N THR A 3 -23.05 -65.20 43.04
CA THR A 3 -22.16 -64.04 42.89
C THR A 3 -22.96 -62.87 42.30
N ILE A 4 -23.03 -61.75 43.02
CA ILE A 4 -23.69 -60.52 42.57
C ILE A 4 -22.74 -59.78 41.61
N GLN A 5 -23.10 -59.71 40.33
CA GLN A 5 -22.44 -58.82 39.36
C GLN A 5 -22.91 -57.38 39.59
N ARG A 6 -21.96 -56.47 39.88
CA ARG A 6 -22.19 -55.02 39.91
C ARG A 6 -22.04 -54.45 38.50
N TYR A 7 -23.12 -53.93 37.94
CA TYR A 7 -23.09 -53.11 36.73
C TYR A 7 -22.57 -51.70 37.09
N ASN A 8 -21.48 -51.27 36.46
CA ASN A 8 -21.03 -49.88 36.51
C ASN A 8 -21.92 -49.05 35.58
N ALA A 9 -22.81 -48.24 36.15
CA ALA A 9 -23.62 -47.29 35.39
C ALA A 9 -22.72 -46.13 34.92
N SER A 10 -22.39 -46.10 33.63
CA SER A 10 -21.87 -44.90 32.98
C SER A 10 -22.97 -43.83 32.97
N LYS A 11 -22.78 -42.73 33.71
CA LYS A 11 -23.72 -41.61 33.72
C LYS A 11 -23.69 -40.95 32.33
N GLY A 12 -24.78 -41.05 31.59
CA GLY A 12 -25.00 -40.28 30.37
C GLY A 12 -25.24 -38.81 30.72
N PHE A 13 -24.73 -37.92 29.88
CA PHE A 13 -25.02 -36.48 29.96
C PHE A 13 -26.53 -36.26 29.89
N SER A 14 -27.06 -35.38 30.74
CA SER A 14 -28.46 -34.97 30.66
C SER A 14 -28.67 -34.10 29.41
N LEU A 15 -29.85 -34.19 28.77
CA LEU A 15 -30.24 -33.33 27.65
C LEU A 15 -30.08 -31.84 27.98
N LEU A 16 -30.37 -31.46 29.22
CA LEU A 16 -30.25 -30.09 29.69
C LEU A 16 -28.78 -29.66 29.83
N GLU A 17 -27.91 -30.58 30.23
CA GLU A 17 -26.48 -30.34 30.38
C GLU A 17 -25.83 -30.16 28.99
N LEU A 18 -26.24 -30.95 28.00
CA LEU A 18 -25.80 -30.81 26.62
C LEU A 18 -26.19 -29.44 26.02
N LEU A 19 -27.42 -28.97 26.29
CA LEU A 19 -27.89 -27.67 25.80
C LEU A 19 -27.06 -26.52 26.37
N ILE A 20 -26.73 -26.57 27.67
CA ILE A 20 -25.89 -25.58 28.33
C ILE A 20 -24.49 -25.56 27.70
N VAL A 21 -23.90 -26.72 27.44
CA VAL A 21 -22.57 -26.82 26.80
C VAL A 21 -22.56 -26.19 25.42
N ILE A 22 -23.56 -26.46 24.58
CA ILE A 22 -23.64 -25.89 23.23
C ILE A 22 -23.77 -24.36 23.28
N LEU A 23 -24.56 -23.84 24.23
CA LEU A 23 -24.75 -22.40 24.41
C LEU A 23 -23.42 -21.73 24.82
N ILE A 24 -22.70 -22.30 25.80
CA ILE A 24 -21.39 -21.78 26.24
C ILE A 24 -20.38 -21.82 25.09
N VAL A 25 -20.30 -22.92 24.34
CA VAL A 25 -19.38 -23.04 23.19
C VAL A 25 -19.69 -21.99 22.13
N SER A 26 -20.97 -21.76 21.80
CA SER A 26 -21.36 -20.72 20.84
C SER A 26 -20.98 -19.31 21.30
N MET A 27 -21.09 -19.01 22.59
CA MET A 27 -20.77 -17.70 23.15
C MET A 27 -19.26 -17.45 23.20
N VAL A 28 -18.48 -18.47 23.57
CA VAL A 28 -17.01 -18.43 23.53
C VAL A 28 -16.51 -18.33 22.09
N TYR A 29 -17.17 -18.99 21.14
CA TYR A 29 -16.82 -18.89 19.72
C TYR A 29 -17.12 -17.49 19.17
N PHE A 30 -18.29 -16.92 19.50
CA PHE A 30 -18.66 -15.57 19.08
C PHE A 30 -17.69 -14.51 19.66
N LEU A 31 -17.45 -14.55 20.97
CA LEU A 31 -16.52 -13.62 21.64
C LEU A 31 -15.05 -13.86 21.24
N GLY A 32 -14.67 -15.11 20.97
CA GLY A 32 -13.32 -15.50 20.58
C GLY A 32 -12.97 -15.10 19.14
N PHE A 33 -13.96 -15.00 18.25
CA PHE A 33 -13.76 -14.55 16.86
C PHE A 33 -13.95 -13.05 16.67
N GLU A 34 -14.83 -12.39 17.42
CA GLU A 34 -14.97 -10.91 17.34
C GLU A 34 -13.76 -10.16 17.90
N GLY A 35 -12.97 -10.77 18.78
CA GLY A 35 -11.71 -10.21 19.30
C GLY A 35 -10.50 -10.36 18.37
N VAL A 36 -10.64 -11.10 17.26
CA VAL A 36 -9.58 -11.32 16.27
C VAL A 36 -9.79 -10.35 15.10
N GLU A 37 -9.72 -9.05 15.40
CA GLU A 37 -9.31 -8.09 14.38
C GLU A 37 -7.85 -8.39 14.04
N ILE A 38 -7.62 -9.28 13.07
CA ILE A 38 -6.32 -9.44 12.40
C ILE A 38 -5.88 -8.04 12.00
N GLY A 39 -4.88 -7.54 12.71
CA GLY A 39 -4.64 -6.12 12.90
C GLY A 39 -4.78 -5.32 11.62
N LYS A 40 -5.74 -4.39 11.60
CA LYS A 40 -5.66 -3.23 10.71
C LYS A 40 -4.32 -2.57 11.03
N GLN A 41 -3.30 -2.86 10.22
CA GLN A 41 -1.98 -2.25 10.40
C GLN A 41 -2.22 -0.75 10.43
N ARG A 42 -1.81 -0.10 11.52
CA ARG A 42 -1.88 1.36 11.63
C ARG A 42 -1.33 1.95 10.33
N PRO A 43 -1.98 2.95 9.73
CA PRO A 43 -1.57 3.49 8.44
C PRO A 43 -0.10 3.90 8.55
N LYS A 44 0.77 3.16 7.85
CA LYS A 44 2.19 3.47 7.78
C LYS A 44 2.31 4.82 7.10
N ALA A 45 3.21 5.67 7.60
CA ALA A 45 3.44 6.96 6.98
C ALA A 45 3.78 6.77 5.49
N LEU A 46 3.24 7.64 4.64
CA LEU A 46 3.52 7.66 3.22
C LEU A 46 4.95 8.17 3.02
N THR A 47 5.85 7.28 2.64
CA THR A 47 7.28 7.51 2.39
C THR A 47 7.57 7.23 0.92
N PRO A 48 8.69 7.68 0.34
CA PRO A 48 9.05 7.35 -1.04
C PRO A 48 9.09 5.84 -1.32
N LEU A 49 9.42 5.03 -0.31
CA LEU A 49 9.59 3.58 -0.46
C LEU A 49 8.29 2.77 -0.39
N ASN A 50 7.25 3.31 0.25
CA ASN A 50 5.95 2.62 0.39
C ASN A 50 4.81 3.39 -0.28
N LEU A 51 5.12 4.43 -1.06
CA LEU A 51 4.13 5.32 -1.64
C LEU A 51 3.13 4.55 -2.51
N LYS A 52 3.64 3.73 -3.44
CA LYS A 52 2.80 2.95 -4.36
C LYS A 52 1.92 1.95 -3.62
N SER A 53 2.53 1.14 -2.74
CA SER A 53 1.82 0.09 -2.02
C SER A 53 0.80 0.65 -1.03
N ASN A 54 1.11 1.74 -0.32
CA ASN A 54 0.17 2.38 0.60
C ASN A 54 -1.05 2.94 -0.12
N ILE A 55 -0.89 3.62 -1.26
CA ILE A 55 -2.02 4.14 -2.03
C ILE A 55 -2.88 3.00 -2.57
N ILE A 56 -2.28 1.98 -3.19
CA ILE A 56 -3.03 0.82 -3.72
C ILE A 56 -3.80 0.08 -2.61
N SER A 57 -3.24 0.02 -1.40
CA SER A 57 -3.90 -0.61 -0.25
C SER A 57 -4.95 0.26 0.46
N SER A 58 -5.07 1.54 0.08
CA SER A 58 -5.96 2.48 0.75
C SER A 58 -7.42 2.32 0.31
N GLU A 59 -8.36 2.66 1.20
CA GLU A 59 -9.79 2.62 0.89
C GLU A 59 -10.20 3.61 -0.22
N LEU A 60 -9.38 4.63 -0.48
CA LEU A 60 -9.60 5.63 -1.53
C LEU A 60 -9.29 5.08 -2.93
N PHE A 61 -8.54 3.97 -3.03
CA PHE A 61 -8.09 3.44 -4.32
C PHE A 61 -9.12 2.48 -4.92
N SER A 62 -9.68 2.85 -6.08
CA SER A 62 -10.66 2.04 -6.82
C SER A 62 -10.11 1.46 -8.12
N GLY A 63 -8.79 1.26 -8.21
CA GLY A 63 -8.10 0.67 -9.36
C GLY A 63 -7.29 1.66 -10.21
N GLU A 64 -7.65 2.94 -10.20
CA GLU A 64 -6.86 4.02 -10.81
C GLU A 64 -6.97 5.29 -9.96
N GLY A 65 -6.16 6.30 -10.27
CA GLY A 65 -6.28 7.61 -9.65
C GLY A 65 -5.03 8.47 -9.75
N THR A 66 -5.14 9.70 -9.26
CA THR A 66 -4.03 10.66 -9.20
C THR A 66 -3.81 11.08 -7.76
N LEU A 67 -2.58 10.88 -7.26
CA LEU A 67 -2.10 11.50 -6.03
C LEU A 67 -1.42 12.83 -6.37
N LEU A 68 -1.76 13.87 -5.65
CA LEU A 68 -1.17 15.20 -5.76
C LEU A 68 -0.76 15.71 -4.39
N CYS A 69 0.47 16.21 -4.24
CA CYS A 69 0.95 16.76 -2.97
C CYS A 69 1.38 18.23 -3.10
N ILE A 70 1.05 19.02 -2.08
CA ILE A 70 1.38 20.44 -1.95
C ILE A 70 2.04 20.71 -0.59
N ASN A 71 2.33 21.99 -0.31
CA ASN A 71 2.88 22.44 0.97
C ASN A 71 4.18 21.70 1.36
N GLN A 72 5.17 21.70 0.48
CA GLN A 72 6.43 20.94 0.65
C GLN A 72 6.19 19.43 0.86
N CYS A 73 5.14 18.89 0.24
CA CYS A 73 4.73 17.48 0.29
C CYS A 73 4.30 17.03 1.70
N ARG A 74 3.72 17.95 2.48
CA ARG A 74 3.12 17.66 3.80
C ARG A 74 1.62 17.40 3.72
N SER A 75 0.97 17.83 2.64
CA SER A 75 -0.46 17.66 2.41
C SER A 75 -0.65 17.04 1.04
N CYS A 76 -1.32 15.90 0.99
CA CYS A 76 -1.60 15.19 -0.25
C CYS A 76 -3.11 15.04 -0.42
N TYR A 77 -3.53 14.97 -1.68
CA TYR A 77 -4.88 14.77 -2.11
C TYR A 77 -4.91 13.63 -3.11
N PHE A 78 -5.97 12.85 -3.09
CA PHE A 78 -6.17 11.74 -4.00
C PHE A 78 -7.51 11.90 -4.72
N ARG A 79 -7.53 11.55 -6.00
CA ARG A 79 -8.77 11.39 -6.77
C ARG A 79 -8.74 10.02 -7.44
N SER A 80 -9.84 9.30 -7.44
CA SER A 80 -9.96 7.97 -8.03
C SER A 80 -10.22 7.99 -9.54
N ASP A 81 -10.79 9.09 -10.05
CA ASP A 81 -11.05 9.31 -11.47
C ASP A 81 -10.83 10.78 -11.87
N VAL A 82 -10.62 11.03 -13.17
CA VAL A 82 -10.46 12.37 -13.74
C VAL A 82 -11.69 13.26 -13.49
N SER A 83 -12.88 12.67 -13.41
CA SER A 83 -14.13 13.39 -13.13
C SER A 83 -14.40 13.63 -11.65
N SER A 84 -13.71 12.90 -10.76
CA SER A 84 -13.89 13.02 -9.31
C SER A 84 -13.10 14.21 -8.74
N PRO A 85 -13.62 14.90 -7.70
CA PRO A 85 -12.86 15.91 -6.99
C PRO A 85 -11.67 15.28 -6.26
N PHE A 86 -10.66 16.11 -5.99
CA PHE A 86 -9.56 15.72 -5.11
C PHE A 86 -10.06 15.69 -3.65
N GLU A 87 -9.83 14.56 -2.99
CA GLU A 87 -10.12 14.34 -1.57
C GLU A 87 -8.82 14.36 -0.76
N GLU A 88 -8.86 14.85 0.47
CA GLU A 88 -7.68 14.92 1.32
C GLU A 88 -7.20 13.51 1.73
N TYR A 89 -5.90 13.25 1.57
CA TYR A 89 -5.27 12.03 2.05
C TYR A 89 -4.89 12.20 3.52
N THR A 90 -5.67 11.58 4.41
CA THR A 90 -5.61 11.82 5.87
C THR A 90 -4.56 10.99 6.61
N SER A 91 -3.97 9.98 5.98
CA SER A 91 -2.94 9.16 6.62
C SER A 91 -1.64 9.95 6.80
N PRO A 92 -0.78 9.57 7.78
CA PRO A 92 0.48 10.28 8.00
C PRO A 92 1.35 10.34 6.73
N ILE A 93 1.98 11.49 6.47
CA ILE A 93 2.82 11.72 5.29
C ILE A 93 4.24 12.05 5.74
N ASP A 94 5.21 11.36 5.16
CA ASP A 94 6.65 11.55 5.34
C ASP A 94 7.33 11.68 3.97
N LEU A 95 6.93 12.74 3.26
CA LEU A 95 7.40 13.10 1.92
C LEU A 95 8.04 14.50 1.91
N THR A 96 8.54 14.98 3.06
CA THR A 96 8.98 16.37 3.18
C THR A 96 10.12 16.71 2.22
N ASN A 97 10.03 17.90 1.61
CA ASN A 97 11.05 18.47 0.72
C ASN A 97 11.35 17.65 -0.55
N ILE A 98 10.41 16.82 -1.01
CA ILE A 98 10.62 16.04 -2.23
C ILE A 98 10.81 16.93 -3.46
N GLN A 99 11.79 16.54 -4.26
CA GLN A 99 12.02 16.99 -5.61
C GLN A 99 11.83 15.81 -6.55
N ALA A 100 11.01 16.00 -7.57
CA ALA A 100 10.65 14.96 -8.54
C ALA A 100 11.46 15.14 -9.83
N TYR A 101 11.95 14.04 -10.38
CA TYR A 101 12.78 13.99 -11.57
C TYR A 101 12.31 12.89 -12.53
N THR A 102 12.49 13.14 -13.82
CA THR A 102 12.29 12.15 -14.89
C THR A 102 13.53 12.11 -15.79
N ILE A 103 13.55 11.13 -16.69
CA ILE A 103 14.51 11.04 -17.77
C ILE A 103 13.81 11.52 -19.05
N ASP A 104 14.46 12.41 -19.79
CA ASP A 104 13.95 12.89 -21.08
C ASP A 104 14.38 11.98 -22.25
N SER A 105 14.03 12.36 -23.48
CA SER A 105 14.37 11.59 -24.68
C SER A 105 15.87 11.51 -25.01
N TYR A 106 16.70 12.32 -24.34
CA TYR A 106 18.16 12.36 -24.52
C TYR A 106 18.87 11.71 -23.33
N ASP A 107 18.16 10.89 -22.57
CA ASP A 107 18.62 10.30 -21.33
C ASP A 107 19.10 11.34 -20.32
N ALA A 108 18.62 12.59 -20.34
CA ALA A 108 19.01 13.60 -19.38
C ALA A 108 18.08 13.58 -18.16
N LEU A 109 18.67 13.76 -16.97
CA LEU A 109 17.89 13.90 -15.75
C LEU A 109 17.26 15.30 -15.73
N THR A 110 15.95 15.37 -15.71
CA THR A 110 15.20 16.62 -15.73
C THR A 110 14.30 16.71 -14.51
N ARG A 111 14.27 17.90 -13.88
CA ARG A 111 13.37 18.16 -12.76
C ARG A 111 11.96 18.41 -13.30
N ILE A 112 10.96 17.80 -12.67
CA ILE A 112 9.56 17.99 -13.03
C ILE A 112 8.99 19.19 -12.26
N GLU A 113 8.32 20.09 -12.99
CA GLU A 113 7.62 21.26 -12.43
C GLU A 113 6.12 21.14 -12.74
N TYR A 114 5.30 20.90 -11.72
CA TYR A 114 3.88 20.53 -11.86
C TYR A 114 2.89 21.72 -11.84
N GLY A 115 3.37 22.93 -11.55
CA GLY A 115 2.51 24.12 -11.39
C GLY A 115 2.00 24.31 -9.96
N ARG A 116 0.71 24.68 -9.81
CA ARG A 116 0.10 25.03 -8.51
C ARG A 116 -1.29 24.43 -8.35
N TYR A 117 -1.64 24.11 -7.11
CA TYR A 117 -2.97 23.68 -6.67
C TYR A 117 -3.32 24.40 -5.37
N LEU A 118 -4.54 24.95 -5.27
CA LEU A 118 -4.97 25.82 -4.15
C LEU A 118 -3.95 26.93 -3.82
N ASP A 119 -3.46 27.61 -4.86
CA ASP A 119 -2.41 28.63 -4.78
C ASP A 119 -1.08 28.18 -4.14
N GLN A 120 -0.85 26.88 -3.97
CA GLN A 120 0.39 26.32 -3.47
C GLN A 120 1.14 25.57 -4.56
N LYS A 121 2.48 25.60 -4.53
CA LYS A 121 3.29 24.82 -5.48
C LYS A 121 3.07 23.32 -5.26
N ILE A 122 2.83 22.61 -6.35
CA ILE A 122 2.75 21.15 -6.34
C ILE A 122 4.17 20.60 -6.32
N CYS A 123 4.44 19.68 -5.40
CA CYS A 123 5.76 19.06 -5.24
C CYS A 123 5.81 17.63 -5.81
N LEU A 124 4.66 16.96 -5.93
CA LEU A 124 4.55 15.63 -6.50
C LEU A 124 3.17 15.44 -7.14
N ILE A 125 3.16 14.89 -8.35
CA ILE A 125 1.99 14.25 -8.95
C ILE A 125 2.38 12.83 -9.33
N MET A 126 1.56 11.87 -8.96
CA MET A 126 1.74 10.48 -9.35
C MET A 126 0.39 9.88 -9.76
N ASP A 127 0.34 9.36 -10.97
CA ASP A 127 -0.81 8.65 -11.50
C ASP A 127 -0.67 7.15 -11.25
N PHE A 128 -1.81 6.51 -11.03
CA PHE A 128 -1.98 5.08 -10.83
C PHE A 128 -2.98 4.58 -11.86
N PHE A 129 -2.64 3.49 -12.54
CA PHE A 129 -3.40 2.97 -13.66
C PHE A 129 -3.99 1.59 -13.35
N LYS A 130 -5.09 1.25 -14.02
CA LYS A 130 -5.81 -0.04 -13.84
C LYS A 130 -4.94 -1.29 -14.02
N ASN A 131 -3.88 -1.20 -14.82
CA ASN A 131 -2.94 -2.29 -15.05
C ASN A 131 -1.95 -2.48 -13.88
N GLY A 132 -2.11 -1.75 -12.77
CA GLY A 132 -1.21 -1.78 -11.61
C GLY A 132 0.07 -0.97 -11.79
N SER A 133 0.23 -0.29 -12.93
CA SER A 133 1.35 0.62 -13.12
C SER A 133 1.09 1.97 -12.46
N SER A 134 2.16 2.71 -12.22
CA SER A 134 2.14 4.09 -11.76
C SER A 134 3.11 4.94 -12.57
N THR A 135 3.10 6.26 -12.37
CA THR A 135 4.16 7.13 -12.90
C THR A 135 5.53 6.62 -12.47
N GLN A 136 6.41 6.40 -13.45
CA GLN A 136 7.82 6.11 -13.20
C GLN A 136 8.54 7.41 -12.89
N ILE A 137 9.24 7.47 -11.75
CA ILE A 137 9.79 8.73 -11.26
C ILE A 137 11.00 8.53 -10.34
N ILE A 138 11.88 9.52 -10.30
CA ILE A 138 12.93 9.61 -9.29
C ILE A 138 12.54 10.71 -8.29
N LEU A 139 12.49 10.38 -7.01
CA LEU A 139 12.22 11.31 -5.92
C LEU A 139 13.51 11.56 -5.16
N LYS A 140 13.80 12.81 -4.80
CA LYS A 140 14.94 13.20 -3.97
C LYS A 140 14.43 13.97 -2.76
N ASN A 141 14.91 13.65 -1.57
CA ASN A 141 14.75 14.44 -0.37
C ASN A 141 16.10 14.59 0.37
N ASP A 142 16.06 15.09 1.61
CA ASP A 142 17.24 15.29 2.43
C ASP A 142 17.92 13.97 2.87
N GLU A 143 17.19 12.85 2.84
CA GLU A 143 17.70 11.54 3.24
C GLU A 143 18.36 10.78 2.07
N GLY A 144 17.90 10.99 0.84
CA GLY A 144 18.45 10.28 -0.31
C GLY A 144 17.62 10.45 -1.57
N SER A 145 17.92 9.61 -2.56
CA SER A 145 17.20 9.54 -3.82
C SER A 145 16.51 8.19 -3.96
N TYR A 146 15.35 8.16 -4.60
CA TYR A 146 14.47 7.01 -4.65
C TYR A 146 13.98 6.82 -6.07
N PHE A 147 14.20 5.65 -6.65
CA PHE A 147 13.60 5.30 -7.93
C PHE A 147 12.31 4.52 -7.68
N LEU A 148 11.21 5.03 -8.23
CA LEU A 148 9.90 4.40 -8.19
C LEU A 148 9.60 3.83 -9.59
N PRO A 149 9.58 2.49 -9.75
CA PRO A 149 9.30 1.88 -11.04
C PRO A 149 7.81 2.01 -11.42
N ALA A 150 7.54 2.08 -12.72
CA ALA A 150 6.16 2.15 -13.21
C ALA A 150 5.38 0.86 -12.91
N PHE A 151 5.89 -0.29 -13.35
CA PHE A 151 5.18 -1.58 -13.27
C PHE A 151 5.66 -2.42 -12.10
N PHE A 152 6.63 -3.30 -12.38
CA PHE A 152 7.18 -4.28 -11.47
C PHE A 152 8.44 -3.75 -10.78
N GLY A 153 8.70 -4.29 -9.60
CA GLY A 153 9.84 -3.91 -8.76
C GLY A 153 9.42 -3.05 -7.58
N GLU A 154 10.18 -3.17 -6.51
CA GLU A 154 10.02 -2.33 -5.33
C GLU A 154 10.80 -1.02 -5.51
N PRO A 155 10.32 0.09 -4.95
CA PRO A 155 11.10 1.32 -4.88
C PRO A 155 12.47 1.07 -4.24
N GLN A 156 13.52 1.66 -4.81
CA GLN A 156 14.89 1.51 -4.32
C GLN A 156 15.49 2.85 -3.96
N ARG A 157 16.28 2.86 -2.88
CA ARG A 157 17.03 4.03 -2.40
C ARG A 157 18.44 4.04 -2.98
N PHE A 158 18.89 5.21 -3.37
CA PHE A 158 20.19 5.52 -3.94
C PHE A 158 20.80 6.73 -3.24
N SER A 159 22.12 6.90 -3.40
CA SER A 159 22.84 8.02 -2.81
C SER A 159 22.56 9.34 -3.55
N SER A 160 22.31 9.28 -4.86
CA SER A 160 22.01 10.46 -5.68
C SER A 160 20.97 10.21 -6.78
N PRO A 161 20.37 11.27 -7.36
CA PRO A 161 19.47 11.14 -8.49
C PRO A 161 20.15 10.57 -9.74
N GLU A 162 21.44 10.85 -9.92
CA GLU A 162 22.25 10.32 -11.03
C GLU A 162 22.44 8.81 -10.92
N GLU A 163 22.67 8.28 -9.73
CA GLU A 163 22.76 6.84 -9.50
C GLU A 163 21.40 6.15 -9.75
N ALA A 164 20.30 6.77 -9.29
CA ALA A 164 18.95 6.29 -9.58
C ALA A 164 18.63 6.32 -11.10
N LYS A 165 19.12 7.33 -11.83
CA LYS A 165 19.03 7.42 -13.29
C LYS A 165 19.80 6.28 -13.96
N GLU A 166 21.04 6.02 -13.55
CA GLU A 166 21.82 4.90 -14.11
C GLU A 166 21.09 3.57 -13.92
N TYR A 167 20.51 3.36 -12.73
CA TYR A 167 19.69 2.19 -12.45
C TYR A 167 18.45 2.11 -13.35
N TRP A 168 17.73 3.22 -13.53
CA TRP A 168 16.59 3.28 -14.46
C TRP A 168 17.03 2.86 -15.87
N LEU A 169 18.05 3.52 -16.44
CA LEU A 169 18.50 3.27 -17.82
C LEU A 169 18.94 1.82 -18.04
N ARG A 170 19.69 1.24 -17.09
CA ARG A 170 20.12 -0.16 -17.17
C ARG A 170 18.93 -1.13 -17.23
N ASN A 171 17.90 -0.89 -16.42
CA ASN A 171 16.73 -1.78 -16.38
C ASN A 171 15.75 -1.56 -17.53
N THR A 172 15.68 -0.35 -18.09
CA THR A 172 14.90 -0.09 -19.32
C THR A 172 15.55 -0.74 -20.54
N ALA A 173 16.89 -0.71 -20.64
CA ALA A 173 17.61 -1.39 -21.71
C ALA A 173 17.35 -2.91 -21.70
N LEU A 174 17.33 -3.53 -20.51
CA LEU A 174 17.01 -4.95 -20.36
C LEU A 174 15.57 -5.30 -20.78
N ALA A 175 14.61 -4.43 -20.49
CA ALA A 175 13.22 -4.62 -20.93
C ALA A 175 13.09 -4.50 -22.46
N SER A 176 13.83 -3.57 -23.09
CA SER A 176 13.86 -3.40 -24.55
C SER A 176 14.50 -4.60 -25.27
N ASP A 177 15.55 -5.19 -24.70
CA ASP A 177 16.28 -6.32 -25.32
C ASP A 177 15.51 -7.65 -25.20
N SER A 178 14.60 -7.75 -24.23
CA SER A 178 13.66 -8.88 -24.10
C SER A 178 12.45 -8.82 -25.05
N GLY A 179 12.36 -7.78 -25.89
CA GLY A 179 11.29 -7.53 -26.85
C GLY A 179 11.38 -8.37 -28.14
N ALA A 180 11.60 -9.68 -28.03
CA ALA A 180 11.40 -10.61 -29.14
C ALA A 180 9.91 -11.01 -29.25
N PHE A 181 9.03 -10.02 -29.43
CA PHE A 181 7.62 -10.25 -29.77
C PHE A 181 7.11 -9.14 -30.68
N TYR A 182 7.53 -9.19 -31.94
CA TYR A 182 6.74 -8.80 -33.11
C TYR A 182 7.03 -9.79 -34.23
#